data_AF-A0A7S1BLU9-F1
#
_entry.id   AF-A0A7S1BLU9-F1
#
_cell.length_a   1.000
_cell.length_b   1.000
_cell.length_c   1.000
_cell.angle_alpha   90.00
_cell.angle_beta   90.00
_cell.angle_gamma   90.00
#
_symmetry.space_group_name_H-M   'P 1'
#
loop_
_entity.id
_entity.type
_entity.pdbx_description
1 polymer ?
#
loop_
_entity_poly.entity_id
_entity_poly.type
_entity_poly.pdbx_seq_one_letter_code
_entity_poly.pdbx_strand_id
1 'polypeptide(L)'
;EKCSNQQYNFEQVRWESTFLFLSRMVLSTWGRSKSEPRGVFNLYKFSDILFRAEPTGRISKASFISALQRQRQWSLASSGERFKMNKEISDLYDCYDPFRGDDMDWRQLLIVLRLCREPAISPQDHLLWGCALYCSDGFFDGSSPKKIKFRHVRYTLKALLQSKFCEKVMAIFTDSLIHLVVKNGDEPFFRGTPTHFDDIFIKKENFDDLLRQSEAAQLFQKKSAHNMYTIEKKVSERFKISTSADKRI
;
A
#
# COMPACT_ATOMS: atom_id res chain seq x y z
N GLU A 1 8.97 8.53 26.21
CA GLU A 1 9.63 7.36 25.59
C GLU A 1 8.77 6.08 25.41
N LYS A 2 7.51 6.00 25.88
CA LYS A 2 6.68 4.76 25.74
C LYS A 2 5.85 4.64 24.44
N CYS A 3 5.74 5.69 23.62
CA CYS A 3 4.88 5.70 22.43
C CYS A 3 5.50 4.96 21.21
N SER A 4 6.82 4.79 21.17
CA SER A 4 7.54 4.21 20.03
C SER A 4 7.38 2.69 19.89
N ASN A 5 7.20 1.95 21.00
CA ASN A 5 7.10 0.49 20.98
C ASN A 5 5.72 -0.03 20.53
N GLN A 6 4.63 0.69 20.80
CA GLN A 6 3.30 0.31 20.32
C GLN A 6 3.15 0.54 18.81
N GLN A 7 3.72 1.64 18.30
CA GLN A 7 3.62 2.01 16.89
C GLN A 7 4.44 1.07 15.98
N TYR A 8 5.61 0.60 16.46
CA TYR A 8 6.41 -0.41 15.77
C TYR A 8 5.67 -1.75 15.59
N ASN A 9 4.81 -2.12 16.56
CA ASN A 9 4.04 -3.35 16.50
C ASN A 9 2.92 -3.27 15.46
N PHE A 10 2.22 -2.13 15.36
CA PHE A 10 1.08 -1.97 14.44
C PHE A 10 1.45 -2.16 12.97
N GLU A 11 2.56 -1.57 12.55
CA GLU A 11 3.02 -1.66 11.16
C GLU A 11 3.46 -3.07 10.81
N GLN A 12 4.21 -3.73 11.69
CA GLN A 12 4.59 -5.13 11.49
C GLN A 12 3.35 -6.02 11.38
N VAL A 13 2.36 -5.85 12.26
CA VAL A 13 1.10 -6.60 12.25
C VAL A 13 0.31 -6.37 10.95
N ARG A 14 0.26 -5.13 10.44
CA ARG A 14 -0.40 -4.81 9.17
C ARG A 14 0.20 -5.58 8.00
N TRP A 15 1.53 -5.59 7.91
CA TRP A 15 2.22 -6.28 6.83
C TRP A 15 2.13 -7.80 6.95
N GLU A 16 2.26 -8.35 8.16
CA GLU A 16 2.07 -9.78 8.41
C GLU A 16 0.66 -10.22 8.01
N SER A 17 -0.37 -9.45 8.40
CA SER A 17 -1.77 -9.73 8.05
C SER A 17 -2.00 -9.66 6.55
N THR A 18 -1.38 -8.69 5.86
CA THR A 18 -1.49 -8.53 4.40
C THR A 18 -0.81 -9.66 3.65
N PHE A 19 0.39 -10.07 4.08
CA PHE A 19 1.10 -11.19 3.48
C PHE A 19 0.37 -12.52 3.73
N LEU A 20 -0.19 -12.72 4.93
CA LEU A 20 -1.00 -13.90 5.24
C LEU A 20 -2.24 -13.97 4.33
N PHE A 21 -2.94 -12.84 4.19
CA PHE A 21 -4.07 -12.71 3.28
C PHE A 21 -3.68 -13.04 1.84
N LEU A 22 -2.58 -12.45 1.33
CA LEU A 22 -2.06 -12.74 -0.01
C LEU A 22 -1.64 -14.20 -0.18
N SER A 23 -0.91 -14.76 0.77
CA SER A 23 -0.44 -16.15 0.72
C SER A 23 -1.61 -17.10 0.58
N ARG A 24 -2.67 -16.90 1.36
CA ARG A 24 -3.89 -17.73 1.23
C ARG A 24 -4.60 -17.49 -0.08
N MET A 25 -4.58 -16.25 -0.57
CA MET A 25 -5.17 -15.95 -1.85
C MET A 25 -4.40 -16.57 -3.02
N VAL A 26 -3.08 -16.56 -2.99
CA VAL A 26 -2.23 -17.16 -4.02
C VAL A 26 -2.24 -18.69 -3.89
N LEU A 27 -2.12 -19.25 -2.68
CA LEU A 27 -2.08 -20.69 -2.45
C LEU A 27 -3.40 -21.40 -2.79
N SER A 28 -4.55 -20.75 -2.59
CA SER A 28 -5.85 -21.32 -3.01
C SER A 28 -6.01 -21.45 -4.53
N THR A 29 -5.15 -20.80 -5.32
CA THR A 29 -5.10 -20.94 -6.79
C THR A 29 -4.05 -21.94 -7.30
N TRP A 30 -3.11 -22.37 -6.47
CA TRP A 30 -2.06 -23.33 -6.89
C TRP A 30 -2.44 -24.80 -6.71
N GLY A 31 -3.61 -25.08 -6.11
CA GLY A 31 -4.05 -26.43 -5.76
C GLY A 31 -5.11 -27.07 -6.66
N ARG A 32 -5.62 -26.41 -7.72
CA ARG A 32 -6.73 -26.97 -8.54
C ARG A 32 -6.62 -26.68 -10.04
N SER A 33 -6.38 -27.77 -10.80
CA SER A 33 -6.73 -28.09 -12.19
C SER A 33 -6.35 -27.14 -13.35
N LYS A 34 -5.91 -27.75 -14.46
CA LYS A 34 -5.34 -27.15 -15.69
C LYS A 34 -6.35 -26.46 -16.64
N SER A 35 -7.59 -26.25 -16.25
CA SER A 35 -8.61 -25.61 -17.12
C SER A 35 -9.01 -24.26 -16.54
N GLU A 36 -8.43 -23.17 -17.07
CA GLU A 36 -8.64 -21.75 -16.73
C GLU A 36 -8.66 -21.41 -15.22
N PRO A 37 -7.74 -20.58 -14.71
CA PRO A 37 -7.66 -20.32 -13.28
C PRO A 37 -8.77 -19.34 -12.86
N ARG A 38 -10.00 -19.84 -12.70
CA ARG A 38 -11.11 -19.12 -12.08
C ARG A 38 -10.73 -18.82 -10.63
N GLY A 39 -10.49 -17.55 -10.31
CA GLY A 39 -10.23 -17.11 -8.93
C GLY A 39 -8.83 -16.54 -8.63
N VAL A 40 -8.00 -16.28 -9.64
CA VAL A 40 -6.75 -15.51 -9.41
C VAL A 40 -7.10 -14.11 -8.94
N PHE A 41 -6.55 -13.75 -7.78
CA PHE A 41 -6.71 -12.39 -7.27
C PHE A 41 -6.06 -11.40 -8.24
N ASN A 42 -6.89 -10.61 -8.91
CA ASN A 42 -6.44 -9.54 -9.79
C ASN A 42 -6.53 -8.20 -9.06
N LEU A 43 -5.37 -7.61 -8.77
CA LEU A 43 -5.28 -6.34 -8.04
C LEU A 43 -6.06 -5.19 -8.71
N TYR A 44 -5.99 -5.05 -10.03
CA TYR A 44 -6.70 -4.00 -10.77
C TYR A 44 -8.22 -4.21 -10.75
N LYS A 45 -8.66 -5.46 -10.91
CA LYS A 45 -10.09 -5.78 -10.75
C LYS A 45 -10.57 -5.47 -9.32
N PHE A 46 -9.74 -5.74 -8.31
CA PHE A 46 -10.09 -5.44 -6.93
C PHE A 46 -10.12 -3.93 -6.66
N SER A 47 -9.17 -3.16 -7.21
CA SER A 47 -9.24 -1.70 -7.14
C SER A 47 -10.51 -1.16 -7.78
N ASP A 48 -10.93 -1.67 -8.93
CA ASP A 48 -12.17 -1.23 -9.58
C ASP A 48 -13.41 -1.51 -8.72
N ILE A 49 -13.46 -2.67 -8.06
CA ILE A 49 -14.56 -2.99 -7.14
C ILE A 49 -14.58 -2.01 -5.96
N LEU A 50 -13.41 -1.67 -5.40
CA LEU A 50 -13.29 -0.73 -4.29
C LEU A 50 -13.64 0.70 -4.69
N PHE A 51 -13.20 1.16 -5.87
CA PHE A 51 -13.58 2.47 -6.40
C PHE A 51 -15.08 2.62 -6.59
N ARG A 52 -15.76 1.56 -7.06
CA ARG A 52 -17.22 1.54 -7.21
C ARG A 52 -17.96 1.50 -5.88
N ALA A 53 -17.38 0.83 -4.87
CA ALA A 53 -17.97 0.77 -3.55
C ALA A 53 -17.78 2.10 -2.81
N GLU A 54 -16.57 2.65 -2.82
CA GLU A 54 -16.17 3.81 -2.03
C GLU A 54 -15.05 4.63 -2.71
N PRO A 55 -15.39 5.58 -3.61
CA PRO A 55 -14.42 6.33 -4.40
C PRO A 55 -13.54 7.28 -3.57
N THR A 56 -13.95 7.61 -2.35
CA THR A 56 -13.25 8.54 -1.44
C THR A 56 -11.94 7.97 -0.90
N GLY A 57 -11.73 6.65 -0.97
CA GLY A 57 -10.57 5.97 -0.35
C GLY A 57 -10.83 5.37 1.02
N ARG A 58 -12.02 5.58 1.53
CA ARG A 58 -12.44 5.20 2.87
C ARG A 58 -13.59 4.22 2.79
N ILE A 59 -13.49 3.09 3.46
CA ILE A 59 -14.50 2.03 3.36
C ILE A 59 -14.83 1.44 4.70
N SER A 60 -16.12 1.19 4.93
CA SER A 60 -16.61 0.45 6.09
C SER A 60 -16.25 -1.03 6.01
N LYS A 61 -16.23 -1.70 7.16
CA LYS A 61 -15.94 -3.14 7.26
C LYS A 61 -16.94 -3.96 6.46
N ALA A 62 -18.22 -3.61 6.52
CA ALA A 62 -19.27 -4.30 5.78
C ALA A 62 -19.09 -4.17 4.25
N SER A 63 -18.80 -2.96 3.76
CA SER A 63 -18.52 -2.70 2.34
C SER A 63 -17.25 -3.40 1.88
N PHE A 64 -16.20 -3.40 2.70
CA PHE A 64 -14.93 -4.07 2.39
C PHE A 64 -15.08 -5.60 2.26
N ILE A 65 -15.75 -6.24 3.22
CA ILE A 65 -16.03 -7.69 3.16
C ILE A 65 -16.85 -8.01 1.91
N SER A 66 -17.85 -7.20 1.60
CA SER A 66 -18.69 -7.36 0.39
C SER A 66 -17.88 -7.22 -0.90
N ALA A 67 -16.95 -6.27 -0.96
CA ALA A 67 -16.05 -6.08 -2.10
C ALA A 67 -15.16 -7.32 -2.33
N LEU A 68 -14.60 -7.87 -1.26
CA LEU A 68 -13.77 -9.07 -1.34
C LEU A 68 -14.59 -10.31 -1.76
N GLN A 69 -15.83 -10.46 -1.27
CA GLN A 69 -16.75 -11.51 -1.68
C GLN A 69 -16.99 -11.50 -3.20
N ARG A 70 -17.22 -10.31 -3.77
CA ARG A 70 -17.42 -10.11 -5.22
C ARG A 70 -16.19 -10.47 -6.04
N GLN A 71 -14.99 -10.14 -5.54
CA GLN A 71 -13.74 -10.41 -6.25
C GLN A 71 -13.49 -11.92 -6.43
N ARG A 72 -13.89 -12.73 -5.45
CA ARG A 72 -13.45 -14.12 -5.33
C ARG A 72 -14.48 -15.18 -5.69
N GLN A 73 -15.74 -14.83 -5.97
CA GLN A 73 -16.82 -15.82 -6.13
C GLN A 73 -16.81 -16.86 -4.98
N TRP A 74 -16.69 -16.41 -3.72
CA TRP A 74 -16.54 -17.24 -2.49
C TRP A 74 -17.66 -18.27 -2.20
N SER A 75 -18.61 -18.44 -3.13
CA SER A 75 -19.75 -19.35 -3.05
C SER A 75 -19.42 -20.84 -2.79
N LEU A 76 -18.16 -21.26 -2.90
CA LEU A 76 -17.77 -22.68 -2.87
C LEU A 76 -17.03 -23.13 -1.58
N ALA A 77 -16.80 -22.26 -0.60
CA ALA A 77 -16.11 -22.62 0.64
C ALA A 77 -17.03 -23.28 1.68
N SER A 78 -16.51 -24.27 2.42
CA SER A 78 -17.24 -24.89 3.53
C SER A 78 -17.59 -23.87 4.63
N SER A 79 -18.58 -24.15 5.48
CA SER A 79 -19.02 -23.22 6.54
C SER A 79 -17.89 -22.87 7.52
N GLY A 80 -17.07 -23.85 7.91
CA GLY A 80 -15.92 -23.64 8.80
C GLY A 80 -14.80 -22.80 8.18
N GLU A 81 -14.49 -23.01 6.90
CA GLU A 81 -13.51 -22.20 6.17
C GLU A 81 -13.98 -20.75 5.99
N ARG A 82 -15.28 -20.55 5.75
CA ARG A 82 -15.89 -19.21 5.68
C ARG A 82 -15.74 -18.44 6.99
N PHE A 83 -15.98 -19.09 8.13
CA PHE A 83 -15.82 -18.43 9.44
C PHE A 83 -14.37 -18.00 9.70
N LYS A 84 -13.40 -18.89 9.48
CA LYS A 84 -11.97 -18.58 9.67
C LYS A 84 -11.51 -17.46 8.74
N MET A 85 -11.94 -17.48 7.48
CA MET A 85 -11.60 -16.46 6.50
C MET A 85 -12.22 -15.11 6.84
N ASN A 86 -13.49 -15.06 7.26
CA ASN A 86 -14.14 -13.82 7.68
C ASN A 86 -13.43 -13.16 8.87
N LYS A 87 -12.96 -13.98 9.84
CA LYS A 87 -12.16 -13.48 10.95
C LYS A 87 -10.87 -12.83 10.46
N GLU A 88 -10.14 -13.48 9.57
CA GLU A 88 -8.88 -12.94 9.02
C GLU A 88 -9.07 -11.69 8.17
N ILE A 89 -10.17 -11.61 7.43
CA ILE A 89 -10.54 -10.39 6.69
C ILE A 89 -10.87 -9.25 7.66
N SER A 90 -11.56 -9.54 8.78
CA SER A 90 -11.82 -8.57 9.83
C SER A 90 -10.51 -8.10 10.49
N ASP A 91 -9.60 -9.02 10.81
CA ASP A 91 -8.30 -8.70 11.39
C ASP A 91 -7.46 -7.86 10.41
N LEU A 92 -7.49 -8.19 9.11
CA LEU A 92 -6.86 -7.40 8.06
C LEU A 92 -7.44 -5.98 8.02
N TYR A 93 -8.76 -5.84 8.05
CA TYR A 93 -9.43 -4.54 8.06
C TYR A 93 -8.95 -3.67 9.22
N ASP A 94 -8.94 -4.23 10.43
CA ASP A 94 -8.54 -3.52 11.66
C ASP A 94 -7.07 -3.04 11.61
N CYS A 95 -6.22 -3.67 10.79
CA CYS A 95 -4.84 -3.23 10.57
C CYS A 95 -4.71 -1.95 9.72
N TYR A 96 -5.76 -1.60 8.98
CA TYR A 96 -5.83 -0.42 8.12
C TYR A 96 -6.85 0.62 8.62
N ASP A 97 -7.57 0.31 9.69
CA ASP A 97 -8.41 1.24 10.48
C ASP A 97 -7.88 1.36 11.93
N PRO A 98 -6.74 2.04 12.15
CA PRO A 98 -6.11 2.13 13.46
C PRO A 98 -7.00 2.78 14.53
N PHE A 99 -7.92 3.64 14.12
CA PHE A 99 -8.83 4.35 15.01
C PHE A 99 -10.11 3.57 15.30
N ARG A 100 -10.31 2.42 14.63
CA ARG A 100 -11.51 1.59 14.73
C ARG A 100 -12.79 2.40 14.50
N GLY A 101 -12.71 3.37 13.58
CA GLY A 101 -13.80 4.29 13.25
C GLY A 101 -14.75 3.75 12.19
N ASP A 102 -14.55 2.51 11.74
CA ASP A 102 -15.20 1.94 10.56
C ASP A 102 -14.85 2.72 9.27
N ASP A 103 -13.60 3.18 9.18
CA ASP A 103 -13.12 4.13 8.17
C ASP A 103 -11.75 3.72 7.55
N MET A 104 -11.68 2.47 7.06
CA MET A 104 -10.43 1.90 6.55
C MET A 104 -9.91 2.63 5.30
N ASP A 105 -8.62 2.97 5.31
CA ASP A 105 -7.92 3.44 4.10
C ASP A 105 -7.57 2.27 3.18
N TRP A 106 -8.47 1.96 2.24
CA TRP A 106 -8.28 0.82 1.34
C TRP A 106 -7.17 1.04 0.31
N ARG A 107 -6.77 2.29 0.05
CA ARG A 107 -5.67 2.59 -0.87
C ARG A 107 -4.33 2.14 -0.28
N GLN A 108 -4.14 2.30 1.03
CA GLN A 108 -2.95 1.76 1.72
C GLN A 108 -2.86 0.25 1.58
N LEU A 109 -3.98 -0.47 1.73
CA LEU A 109 -4.02 -1.92 1.54
C LEU A 109 -3.56 -2.29 0.12
N LEU A 110 -4.11 -1.65 -0.92
CA LEU A 110 -3.73 -1.95 -2.30
C LEU A 110 -2.24 -1.70 -2.58
N ILE A 111 -1.64 -0.67 -1.98
CA ILE A 111 -0.21 -0.37 -2.12
C ILE A 111 0.64 -1.51 -1.53
N VAL A 112 0.31 -1.98 -0.33
CA VAL A 112 1.03 -3.11 0.28
C VAL A 112 0.80 -4.39 -0.52
N LEU A 113 -0.44 -4.62 -1.01
CA LEU A 113 -0.75 -5.78 -1.86
C LEU A 113 0.06 -5.79 -3.16
N ARG A 114 0.23 -4.63 -3.82
CA ARG A 114 1.07 -4.49 -5.02
C ARG A 114 2.51 -4.85 -4.71
N LEU A 115 3.07 -4.28 -3.66
CA LEU A 115 4.46 -4.50 -3.30
C LEU A 115 4.75 -5.98 -3.02
N CYS A 116 3.86 -6.66 -2.30
CA CYS A 116 4.00 -8.09 -2.05
C CYS A 116 3.83 -8.94 -3.32
N ARG A 117 2.99 -8.52 -4.28
CA ARG A 117 2.78 -9.24 -5.55
C ARG A 117 3.91 -9.02 -6.56
N GLU A 118 4.50 -7.84 -6.57
CA GLU A 118 5.47 -7.38 -7.57
C GLU A 118 6.75 -6.88 -6.88
N PRO A 119 7.46 -7.74 -6.11
CA PRO A 119 8.62 -7.33 -5.31
C PRO A 119 9.85 -6.95 -6.16
N ALA A 120 9.87 -7.34 -7.43
CA ALA A 120 10.94 -7.01 -8.38
C ALA A 120 10.83 -5.57 -8.93
N ILE A 121 9.66 -4.93 -8.78
CA ILE A 121 9.47 -3.54 -9.20
C ILE A 121 10.23 -2.61 -8.25
N SER A 122 10.82 -1.55 -8.78
CA SER A 122 11.59 -0.61 -7.99
C SER A 122 10.72 0.06 -6.90
N PRO A 123 11.25 0.35 -5.71
CA PRO A 123 10.49 1.09 -4.70
C PRO A 123 9.93 2.41 -5.24
N GLN A 124 10.69 3.11 -6.09
CA GLN A 124 10.28 4.35 -6.75
C GLN A 124 9.00 4.16 -7.56
N ASP A 125 8.89 3.08 -8.34
CA ASP A 125 7.70 2.77 -9.13
C ASP A 125 6.50 2.39 -8.25
N HIS A 126 6.72 1.76 -7.09
CA HIS A 126 5.65 1.53 -6.10
C HIS A 126 5.15 2.83 -5.48
N LEU A 127 6.06 3.77 -5.21
CA LEU A 127 5.71 5.09 -4.70
C LEU A 127 4.92 5.91 -5.74
N LEU A 128 5.35 5.90 -7.01
CA LEU A 128 4.64 6.57 -8.10
C LEU A 128 3.25 5.97 -8.31
N TRP A 129 3.14 4.64 -8.29
CA TRP A 129 1.86 3.96 -8.42
C TRP A 129 0.91 4.26 -7.26
N GLY A 130 1.42 4.27 -6.02
CA GLY A 130 0.61 4.64 -4.86
C GLY A 130 0.14 6.09 -4.94
N CYS A 131 1.00 7.02 -5.36
CA CYS A 131 0.61 8.40 -5.61
C CYS A 131 -0.47 8.51 -6.69
N ALA A 132 -0.34 7.74 -7.78
CA ALA A 132 -1.36 7.66 -8.83
C ALA A 132 -2.70 7.16 -8.29
N LEU A 133 -2.68 6.10 -7.46
CA LEU A 133 -3.88 5.55 -6.83
C LEU A 133 -4.61 6.57 -5.94
N TYR A 134 -3.87 7.38 -5.18
CA TYR A 134 -4.44 8.46 -4.37
C TYR A 134 -4.92 9.67 -5.17
N CYS A 135 -4.34 9.91 -6.34
CA CYS A 135 -4.78 10.98 -7.24
C CYS A 135 -5.96 10.57 -8.13
N SER A 136 -6.36 9.30 -8.08
CA SER A 136 -7.41 8.76 -8.93
C SER A 136 -8.78 8.90 -8.30
N ASP A 137 -9.72 9.42 -9.09
CA ASP A 137 -11.12 9.62 -8.72
C ASP A 137 -12.00 8.65 -9.51
N GLY A 138 -12.67 7.74 -8.82
CA GLY A 138 -13.68 6.84 -9.39
C GLY A 138 -13.18 5.63 -10.21
N PHE A 139 -11.96 5.64 -10.74
CA PHE A 139 -11.31 4.46 -11.34
C PHE A 139 -9.79 4.61 -11.32
N PHE A 140 -9.06 3.50 -11.53
CA PHE A 140 -7.60 3.52 -11.58
C PHE A 140 -7.05 2.73 -12.76
N ASP A 141 -6.39 3.43 -13.68
CA ASP A 141 -5.75 2.87 -14.88
C ASP A 141 -4.22 2.69 -14.74
N GLY A 142 -3.65 3.04 -13.59
CA GLY A 142 -2.19 3.02 -13.40
C GLY A 142 -1.44 4.16 -14.09
N SER A 143 -2.14 5.11 -14.71
CA SER A 143 -1.50 6.28 -15.31
C SER A 143 -0.92 7.19 -14.23
N SER A 144 0.25 7.77 -14.52
CA SER A 144 0.87 8.70 -13.58
C SER A 144 0.17 10.06 -13.60
N PRO A 145 -0.21 10.63 -12.45
CA PRO A 145 -0.90 11.92 -12.40
C PRO A 145 0.05 13.04 -12.80
N LYS A 146 -0.46 14.07 -13.50
CA LYS A 146 0.34 15.26 -13.88
C LYS A 146 0.77 16.09 -12.67
N LYS A 147 -0.04 16.09 -11.61
CA LYS A 147 0.20 16.80 -10.35
C LYS A 147 -0.11 15.88 -9.18
N ILE A 148 0.75 15.89 -8.18
CA ILE A 148 0.64 15.04 -6.98
C ILE A 148 0.51 15.97 -5.78
N LYS A 149 -0.52 15.75 -4.94
CA LYS A 149 -0.59 16.44 -3.63
C LYS A 149 0.44 15.85 -2.68
N PHE A 150 1.12 16.70 -1.92
CA PHE A 150 2.14 16.22 -0.98
C PHE A 150 1.59 15.26 0.08
N ARG A 151 0.34 15.45 0.51
CA ARG A 151 -0.36 14.49 1.39
C ARG A 151 -0.44 13.08 0.81
N HIS A 152 -0.58 12.93 -0.50
CA HIS A 152 -0.65 11.61 -1.16
C HIS A 152 0.72 10.91 -1.15
N VAL A 153 1.80 11.68 -1.26
CA VAL A 153 3.17 11.17 -1.06
C VAL A 153 3.32 10.65 0.36
N ARG A 154 2.87 11.41 1.37
CA ARG A 154 2.91 10.97 2.77
C ARG A 154 2.10 9.69 3.00
N TYR A 155 0.86 9.62 2.50
CA TYR A 155 0.04 8.42 2.68
C TYR A 155 0.64 7.19 2.00
N THR A 156 1.26 7.38 0.84
CA THR A 156 1.97 6.28 0.15
C THR A 156 3.19 5.83 0.93
N LEU A 157 4.00 6.76 1.44
CA LEU A 157 5.16 6.42 2.28
C LEU A 157 4.75 5.74 3.59
N LYS A 158 3.64 6.15 4.22
CA LYS A 158 3.08 5.48 5.40
C LYS A 158 2.62 4.04 5.13
N ALA A 159 2.26 3.71 3.90
CA ALA A 159 1.97 2.33 3.50
C ALA A 159 3.26 1.51 3.33
N LEU A 160 4.31 2.13 2.77
CA LEU A 160 5.54 1.44 2.35
C LEU A 160 6.62 1.37 3.44
N LEU A 161 6.61 2.30 4.39
CA LEU A 161 7.64 2.47 5.41
C LEU A 161 7.08 2.39 6.83
N GLN A 162 7.99 2.12 7.77
CA GLN A 162 7.69 2.32 9.19
C GLN A 162 7.58 3.82 9.51
N SER A 163 6.72 4.21 10.45
CA SER A 163 6.41 5.60 10.80
C SER A 163 7.67 6.43 11.02
N LYS A 164 8.62 5.92 11.80
CA LYS A 164 9.89 6.61 12.11
C LYS A 164 10.74 6.90 10.86
N PHE A 165 10.66 6.06 9.83
CA PHE A 165 11.38 6.25 8.57
C PHE A 165 10.56 7.08 7.59
N CYS A 166 9.23 6.93 7.59
CA CYS A 166 8.33 7.80 6.85
C CYS A 166 8.58 9.26 7.21
N GLU A 167 8.59 9.63 8.50
CA GLU A 167 8.82 11.03 8.92
C GLU A 167 10.21 11.55 8.49
N LYS A 168 11.26 10.70 8.55
CA LYS A 168 12.60 11.08 8.07
C LYS A 168 12.63 11.31 6.56
N VAL A 169 12.04 10.41 5.78
CA VAL A 169 11.95 10.54 4.31
C VAL A 169 11.11 11.76 3.93
N MET A 170 10.02 12.01 4.65
CA MET A 170 9.16 13.17 4.45
C MET A 170 9.88 14.49 4.74
N ALA A 171 10.70 14.56 5.80
CA ALA A 171 11.51 15.73 6.09
C ALA A 171 12.47 16.04 4.94
N ILE A 172 13.22 15.02 4.47
CA ILE A 172 14.16 15.18 3.34
C ILE A 172 13.42 15.60 2.06
N PHE A 173 12.25 15.00 1.77
CA PHE A 173 11.42 15.42 0.62
C PHE A 173 10.91 16.85 0.76
N THR A 174 10.54 17.29 1.95
CA THR A 174 10.09 18.65 2.23
C THR A 174 11.23 19.64 1.92
N ASP A 175 12.40 19.41 2.50
CA ASP A 175 13.58 20.26 2.31
C ASP A 175 14.01 20.30 0.84
N SER A 176 14.08 19.14 0.19
CA SER A 176 14.46 19.01 -1.22
C SER A 176 13.45 19.69 -2.14
N LEU A 177 12.15 19.60 -1.84
CA LEU A 177 11.10 20.26 -2.60
C LEU A 177 11.21 21.78 -2.48
N ILE A 178 11.44 22.30 -1.27
CA ILE A 178 11.64 23.74 -1.06
C ILE A 178 12.81 24.24 -1.90
N HIS A 179 13.95 23.53 -1.88
CA HIS A 179 15.10 23.89 -2.72
C HIS A 179 14.80 23.82 -4.22
N LEU A 180 14.06 22.80 -4.68
CA LEU A 180 13.74 22.62 -6.09
C LEU A 180 12.78 23.71 -6.61
N VAL A 181 11.77 24.06 -5.80
CA VAL A 181 10.82 25.16 -6.06
C VAL A 181 11.57 26.49 -6.16
N VAL A 182 12.43 26.79 -5.18
CA VAL A 182 13.26 28.01 -5.17
C VAL A 182 14.19 28.06 -6.39
N LYS A 183 14.84 26.94 -6.73
CA LYS A 183 15.79 26.85 -7.84
C LYS A 183 15.12 27.01 -9.21
N ASN A 184 13.95 26.44 -9.40
CA ASN A 184 13.26 26.44 -10.70
C ASN A 184 12.46 27.72 -10.94
N GLY A 185 12.37 28.63 -9.95
CA GLY A 185 11.47 29.78 -10.01
C GLY A 185 9.99 29.38 -10.12
N ASP A 186 9.68 28.12 -9.84
CA ASP A 186 8.32 27.60 -9.81
C ASP A 186 7.68 28.07 -8.51
N GLU A 187 6.54 28.75 -8.56
CA GLU A 187 5.74 28.94 -7.35
C GLU A 187 5.08 27.60 -6.97
N PRO A 188 5.09 27.20 -5.68
CA PRO A 188 4.25 26.09 -5.26
C PRO A 188 2.80 26.43 -5.63
N PHE A 189 2.14 25.56 -6.40
CA PHE A 189 0.78 25.84 -6.83
C PHE A 189 -0.17 25.64 -5.65
N PHE A 190 -0.46 26.73 -4.95
CA PHE A 190 -1.46 26.78 -3.90
C PHE A 190 -2.83 27.09 -4.53
N ARG A 191 -3.82 26.22 -4.36
CA ARG A 191 -5.22 26.64 -4.51
C ARG A 191 -5.65 27.25 -3.18
N GLY A 192 -5.63 28.57 -3.08
CA GLY A 192 -5.99 29.32 -1.86
C GLY A 192 -4.81 29.54 -0.91
N THR A 193 -5.08 30.11 0.27
CA THR A 193 -4.08 30.28 1.34
C THR A 193 -3.71 28.92 1.92
N PRO A 194 -2.46 28.45 1.81
CA PRO A 194 -2.07 27.18 2.42
C PRO A 194 -2.10 27.30 3.94
N THR A 195 -3.06 26.63 4.57
CA THR A 195 -3.05 26.42 6.02
C THR A 195 -2.10 25.28 6.41
N HIS A 196 -1.79 24.36 5.47
CA HIS A 196 -0.90 23.22 5.69
C HIS A 196 -0.09 22.83 4.43
N PHE A 197 1.15 22.38 4.65
CA PHE A 197 2.09 21.90 3.60
C PHE A 197 1.55 20.69 2.79
N ASP A 198 0.54 20.00 3.33
CA ASP A 198 -0.11 18.82 2.76
C ASP A 198 -0.89 19.07 1.48
N ASP A 199 -1.36 20.31 1.31
CA ASP A 199 -2.20 20.70 0.19
C ASP A 199 -1.38 21.25 -0.99
N ILE A 200 -0.05 21.27 -0.86
CA ILE A 200 0.85 21.64 -1.95
C ILE A 200 0.77 20.60 -3.06
N PHE A 201 0.65 21.10 -4.30
CA PHE A 201 0.77 20.29 -5.50
C PHE A 201 2.18 20.34 -6.05
N ILE A 202 2.71 19.17 -6.38
CA ILE A 202 4.01 18.97 -7.03
C ILE A 202 3.75 18.51 -8.46
N LYS A 203 4.38 19.14 -9.45
CA LYS A 203 4.37 18.64 -10.83
C LYS A 203 5.05 17.26 -10.86
N LYS A 204 4.56 16.34 -11.68
CA LYS A 204 5.14 14.99 -11.81
C LYS A 204 6.65 15.04 -12.08
N GLU A 205 7.10 15.91 -12.97
CA GLU A 205 8.51 16.07 -13.33
C GLU A 205 9.37 16.43 -12.10
N ASN A 206 8.93 17.41 -11.32
CA ASN A 206 9.59 17.80 -10.06
C ASN A 206 9.60 16.63 -9.06
N PHE A 207 8.53 15.83 -9.00
CA PHE A 207 8.50 14.65 -8.15
C PHE A 207 9.45 13.55 -8.62
N ASP A 208 9.50 13.27 -9.93
CA ASP A 208 10.44 12.30 -10.51
C ASP A 208 11.89 12.72 -10.24
N ASP A 209 12.21 14.02 -10.33
CA ASP A 209 13.53 14.54 -10.02
C ASP A 209 13.88 14.42 -8.53
N LEU A 210 12.92 14.67 -7.63
CA LEU A 210 13.07 14.40 -6.20
C LEU A 210 13.39 12.91 -5.95
N LEU A 211 12.74 11.99 -6.68
CA LEU A 211 12.99 10.55 -6.57
C LEU A 211 14.34 10.10 -7.15
N ARG A 212 14.96 10.89 -8.03
CA ARG A 212 16.28 10.59 -8.61
C ARG A 212 17.43 11.17 -7.80
N GLN A 213 17.23 12.36 -7.23
CA GLN A 213 18.32 13.18 -6.70
C GLN A 213 18.43 13.15 -5.17
N SER A 214 17.37 12.73 -4.46
CA SER A 214 17.34 12.87 -3.00
C SER A 214 17.97 11.68 -2.26
N GLU A 215 18.66 11.97 -1.16
CA GLU A 215 19.01 10.99 -0.13
C GLU A 215 17.79 10.20 0.36
N ALA A 216 16.60 10.81 0.30
CA ALA A 216 15.32 10.18 0.59
C ALA A 216 15.05 8.97 -0.32
N ALA A 217 15.36 9.03 -1.61
CA ALA A 217 15.16 7.90 -2.52
C ALA A 217 16.04 6.70 -2.15
N GLN A 218 17.31 6.95 -1.83
CA GLN A 218 18.23 5.91 -1.38
C GLN A 218 17.81 5.31 -0.03
N LEU A 219 17.42 6.15 0.92
CA LEU A 219 16.93 5.72 2.23
C LEU A 219 15.65 4.89 2.08
N PHE A 220 14.71 5.35 1.26
CA PHE A 220 13.46 4.66 0.96
C PHE A 220 13.71 3.30 0.30
N GLN A 221 14.61 3.22 -0.69
CA GLN A 221 14.96 1.97 -1.35
C GLN A 221 15.57 0.96 -0.37
N LYS A 222 16.54 1.40 0.44
CA LYS A 222 17.19 0.57 1.46
C LYS A 222 16.20 0.05 2.51
N LYS A 223 15.26 0.89 2.96
CA LYS A 223 14.31 0.53 4.03
C LYS A 223 13.14 -0.32 3.52
N SER A 224 12.63 -0.05 2.33
CA SER A 224 11.57 -0.85 1.72
C SER A 224 12.03 -2.28 1.46
N ALA A 225 13.22 -2.45 0.89
CA ALA A 225 13.81 -3.77 0.66
C ALA A 225 14.03 -4.56 1.96
N HIS A 226 14.54 -3.90 3.01
CA HIS A 226 14.75 -4.54 4.31
C HIS A 226 13.43 -4.98 4.97
N ASN A 227 12.39 -4.13 4.90
CA ASN A 227 11.07 -4.46 5.44
C ASN A 227 10.48 -5.68 4.72
N MET A 228 10.50 -5.68 3.39
CA MET A 228 9.99 -6.80 2.59
C MET A 228 10.70 -8.11 2.93
N TYR A 229 12.03 -8.11 2.94
CA TYR A 229 12.81 -9.31 3.26
C TYR A 229 12.52 -9.83 4.68
N THR A 230 12.46 -8.94 5.65
CA THR A 230 12.23 -9.30 7.05
C THR A 230 10.83 -9.88 7.27
N ILE A 231 9.82 -9.31 6.60
CA ILE A 231 8.43 -9.78 6.68
C ILE A 231 8.28 -11.11 5.94
N GLU A 232 8.81 -11.24 4.73
CA GLU A 232 8.78 -12.50 3.96
C GLU A 232 9.40 -13.64 4.77
N LYS A 233 10.59 -13.41 5.35
CA LYS A 233 11.28 -14.38 6.20
C LYS A 233 10.43 -14.78 7.41
N LYS A 234 9.95 -13.81 8.19
CA LYS A 234 9.15 -14.08 9.41
C LYS A 234 7.86 -14.83 9.11
N VAL A 235 7.15 -14.47 8.04
CA VAL A 235 5.91 -15.15 7.68
C VAL A 235 6.19 -16.57 7.22
N SER A 236 7.28 -16.78 6.49
CA SER A 236 7.67 -18.11 6.01
C SER A 236 8.09 -19.03 7.15
N GLU A 237 8.85 -18.52 8.12
CA GLU A 237 9.19 -19.22 9.37
C GLU A 237 7.93 -19.57 10.16
N ARG A 238 7.00 -18.61 10.33
CA ARG A 238 5.78 -18.78 11.12
C ARG A 238 4.81 -19.81 10.52
N PHE A 239 4.76 -19.91 9.20
CA PHE A 239 3.78 -20.75 8.51
C PHE A 239 4.39 -21.95 7.77
N LYS A 240 5.70 -22.19 7.92
CA LYS A 240 6.45 -23.25 7.22
C LYS A 240 6.21 -23.22 5.70
N ILE A 241 6.02 -22.02 5.14
CA ILE A 241 5.83 -21.84 3.70
C ILE A 241 7.24 -21.82 3.09
N SER A 242 7.54 -22.74 2.16
CA SER A 242 8.80 -22.73 1.40
C SER A 242 8.89 -21.40 0.64
N THR A 243 9.96 -20.64 0.88
CA THR A 243 10.15 -19.35 0.18
C THR A 243 10.77 -19.55 -1.19
N SER A 244 10.57 -18.55 -2.05
CA SER A 244 11.36 -18.43 -3.28
C SER A 244 12.83 -18.10 -3.00
N ALA A 245 13.15 -17.55 -1.81
CA ALA A 245 14.52 -17.27 -1.37
C ALA A 245 15.34 -18.55 -1.14
N ASP A 246 14.69 -19.63 -0.68
CA ASP A 246 15.32 -20.95 -0.50
C ASP A 246 15.73 -21.63 -1.82
N LYS A 247 15.28 -21.09 -2.97
CA LYS A 247 15.58 -21.61 -4.32
C LYS A 247 16.65 -20.82 -5.06
N ARG A 248 17.33 -19.87 -4.40
CA ARG A 248 18.45 -19.09 -4.97
C ARG A 248 19.81 -19.45 -4.33
N ILE A 249 20.02 -20.72 -4.01
CA ILE A 249 21.33 -21.28 -3.67
C ILE A 249 21.71 -22.30 -4.74
#